data_AF-A0A0Q5DXF6-F1
#
_entry.id   AF-A0A0Q5DXF6-F1
#
_cell.length_a   1.000
_cell.length_b   1.000
_cell.length_c   1.000
_cell.angle_alpha   90.00
_cell.angle_beta   90.00
_cell.angle_gamma   90.00
#
_symmetry.space_group_name_H-M   'P 1'
#
loop_
_entity.id
_entity.type
_entity.pdbx_description
1 polymer ?
#
loop_
_entity_poly.entity_id
_entity_poly.type
_entity_poly.pdbx_seq_one_letter_code
_entity_poly.pdbx_strand_id
1 'polypeptide(L)'
;MNDTSLRRRLWPQVLTVVALGARVLALLALCLLAWAAVPRLAGWMPTTVASGSMEPRILTGDVVVSMPIDGKDVSSGQVVLVDDPATDGSLLLHRVVDREAGGLRLQGDANRQPDRLLVDDAAVRGVAVLRVPFIGLPTVWARAGDWVPLALTGLLAVGVGGAVLGTRRLLDEEGGARSPQHPRRAALPIAGAALAAALAVSSVLPTAGATWAASTEAAGNRLAAGTFSCFNAPLSAPVIQFDFNEPTGTAVINHGTGPWAASLGSEASRVAGGCGDSPFVRLDGSSRTQITMNMPAVAPLAFSLEGWFRTSQAQGEVLGFGNQNGAGSAVSDRHVYIGPDGHLNFGILNTGVHAITTSESVADGAWHHVAATSSPETGMALYLDGDLVGTDPAALTGEMLGYWRIGFDEVPADWPNAPTSSWFVGDLDTIAISHQVLSATEAHDHAAAGRQ
;
A
#
# COMPACT_ATOMS: atom_id res chain seq x y z
N MET A 1 31.29 -51.42 3.94
CA MET A 1 31.19 -50.08 4.57
C MET A 1 30.03 -50.13 5.54
N ASN A 2 30.30 -50.22 6.84
CA ASN A 2 29.30 -50.59 7.85
C ASN A 2 28.32 -49.44 8.13
N ASP A 3 27.02 -49.75 8.16
CA ASP A 3 25.86 -48.87 8.47
C ASP A 3 26.06 -48.05 9.76
N THR A 4 26.86 -48.56 10.70
CA THR A 4 27.24 -47.91 11.96
C THR A 4 28.13 -46.65 11.79
N SER A 5 28.91 -46.52 10.71
CA SER A 5 29.78 -45.35 10.50
C SER A 5 29.04 -44.16 9.88
N LEU A 6 28.01 -44.42 9.07
CA LEU A 6 27.10 -43.40 8.51
C LEU A 6 26.20 -42.83 9.61
N ARG A 7 25.61 -43.68 10.46
CA ARG A 7 24.81 -43.23 11.62
C ARG A 7 25.60 -42.35 12.59
N ARG A 8 26.89 -42.64 12.83
CA ARG A 8 27.76 -41.82 13.71
C ARG A 8 28.12 -40.44 13.15
N ARG A 9 28.10 -40.24 11.82
CA ARG A 9 28.39 -38.92 11.19
C ARG A 9 27.15 -38.07 10.97
N LEU A 10 26.01 -38.69 10.64
CA LEU A 10 24.77 -37.96 10.31
C LEU A 10 24.01 -37.50 11.56
N TRP A 11 24.06 -38.26 12.65
CA TRP A 11 23.36 -37.93 13.90
C TRP A 11 23.68 -36.54 14.49
N PRO A 12 24.96 -36.12 14.64
CA PRO A 12 25.28 -34.78 15.14
C PRO A 12 24.88 -33.64 14.17
N GLN A 13 24.89 -33.89 12.85
CA GLN A 13 24.42 -32.91 11.86
C GLN A 13 22.91 -32.70 11.95
N VAL A 14 22.15 -33.80 12.05
CA VAL A 14 20.68 -33.74 12.25
C VAL A 14 20.32 -33.04 13.55
N LEU A 15 21.01 -33.35 14.66
CA LEU A 15 20.80 -32.67 15.94
C LEU A 15 21.08 -31.16 15.86
N THR A 16 22.12 -30.75 15.13
CA THR A 16 22.47 -29.34 14.96
C THR A 16 21.41 -28.59 14.14
N VAL A 17 20.92 -29.19 13.04
CA VAL A 17 19.86 -28.60 12.22
C VAL A 17 18.55 -28.48 12.99
N VAL A 18 18.15 -29.51 13.73
CA VAL A 18 16.96 -29.49 14.60
C VAL A 18 17.09 -28.42 15.67
N ALA A 19 18.28 -28.28 16.28
CA ALA A 19 18.53 -27.28 17.31
C ALA A 19 18.53 -25.84 16.77
N LEU A 20 19.05 -25.63 15.56
CA LEU A 20 19.01 -24.32 14.90
C LEU A 20 17.57 -23.96 14.53
N GLY A 21 16.83 -24.89 13.94
CA GLY A 21 15.41 -24.72 13.64
C GLY A 21 14.59 -24.40 14.89
N ALA A 22 14.80 -25.15 15.99
CA ALA A 22 14.13 -24.89 17.27
C ALA A 22 14.45 -23.50 17.83
N ARG A 23 15.71 -23.02 17.74
CA ARG A 23 16.07 -21.66 18.16
C ARG A 23 15.43 -20.58 17.30
N VAL A 24 15.37 -20.77 15.98
CA VAL A 24 14.72 -19.84 15.06
C VAL A 24 13.22 -19.77 15.37
N LEU A 25 12.56 -20.91 15.56
CA LEU A 25 11.14 -20.96 15.94
C LEU A 25 10.87 -20.31 17.30
N ALA A 26 11.72 -20.59 18.30
CA ALA A 26 11.62 -19.97 19.62
C ALA A 26 11.82 -18.45 19.56
N LEU A 27 12.80 -17.98 18.79
CA LEU A 27 13.06 -16.54 18.61
C LEU A 27 11.90 -15.87 17.88
N LEU A 28 11.37 -16.47 16.82
CA LEU A 28 10.21 -15.96 16.09
C LEU A 28 9.00 -15.83 17.02
N ALA A 29 8.69 -16.87 17.79
CA ALA A 29 7.59 -16.85 18.76
C ALA A 29 7.81 -15.75 19.84
N LEU A 30 9.04 -15.61 20.34
CA LEU A 30 9.39 -14.58 21.33
C LEU A 30 9.29 -13.18 20.74
N CYS A 31 9.70 -12.97 19.49
CA CYS A 31 9.53 -11.69 18.79
C CYS A 31 8.06 -11.35 18.60
N LEU A 32 7.22 -12.30 18.17
CA LEU A 32 5.78 -12.07 18.03
C LEU A 32 5.13 -11.74 19.39
N LEU A 33 5.49 -12.47 20.45
CA LEU A 33 5.04 -12.16 21.80
C LEU A 33 5.51 -10.78 22.26
N ALA A 34 6.74 -10.38 21.95
CA ALA A 34 7.25 -9.06 22.25
C ALA A 34 6.45 -7.97 21.51
N TRP A 35 6.18 -8.15 20.22
CA TRP A 35 5.33 -7.23 19.45
C TRP A 35 3.90 -7.12 19.99
N ALA A 36 3.36 -8.21 20.56
CA ALA A 36 2.05 -8.19 21.21
C ALA A 36 2.06 -7.56 22.61
N ALA A 37 3.16 -7.69 23.37
CA ALA A 37 3.21 -7.31 24.78
C ALA A 37 3.89 -5.97 25.07
N VAL A 38 4.97 -5.63 24.35
CA VAL A 38 5.77 -4.42 24.59
C VAL A 38 4.98 -3.13 24.41
N PRO A 39 4.08 -2.98 23.41
CA PRO A 39 3.29 -1.76 23.26
C PRO A 39 2.43 -1.41 24.48
N ARG A 40 2.09 -2.40 25.32
CA ARG A 40 1.38 -2.17 26.58
C ARG A 40 2.14 -1.24 27.53
N LEU A 41 3.48 -1.23 27.46
CA LEU A 41 4.33 -0.32 28.24
C LEU A 41 4.16 1.15 27.82
N ALA A 42 3.73 1.41 26.58
CA ALA A 42 3.40 2.73 26.05
C ALA A 42 1.91 3.08 26.19
N GLY A 43 1.14 2.29 26.96
CA GLY A 43 -0.31 2.50 27.16
C GLY A 43 -1.18 1.98 26.02
N TRP A 44 -0.62 1.26 25.04
CA TRP A 44 -1.40 0.68 23.95
C TRP A 44 -2.14 -0.58 24.41
N MET A 45 -3.25 -0.89 23.74
CA MET A 45 -4.17 -1.95 24.12
C MET A 45 -4.06 -3.15 23.16
N PRO A 46 -3.28 -4.18 23.49
CA PRO A 46 -3.29 -5.44 22.76
C PRO A 46 -4.55 -6.25 23.10
N THR A 47 -5.35 -6.56 22.09
CA THR A 47 -6.59 -7.34 22.19
C THR A 47 -6.58 -8.51 21.23
N THR A 48 -6.93 -9.69 21.73
CA THR A 48 -7.08 -10.89 20.89
C THR A 48 -8.41 -10.87 20.16
N VAL A 49 -8.38 -11.04 18.85
CA VAL A 49 -9.57 -11.14 18.01
C VAL A 49 -10.22 -12.50 18.21
N ALA A 50 -11.44 -12.49 18.76
CA ALA A 50 -12.18 -13.68 19.11
C ALA A 50 -13.23 -14.10 18.07
N SER A 51 -13.56 -13.24 17.10
CA SER A 51 -14.56 -13.50 16.07
C SER A 51 -14.06 -13.16 14.67
N GLY A 52 -14.70 -13.73 13.65
CA GLY A 52 -14.33 -13.54 12.24
C GLY A 52 -14.96 -12.31 11.58
N SER A 53 -15.54 -11.35 12.32
CA SER A 53 -16.24 -10.21 11.73
C SER A 53 -15.31 -9.26 10.95
N MET A 54 -13.99 -9.33 11.21
CA MET A 54 -12.96 -8.53 10.54
C MET A 54 -12.18 -9.31 9.46
N GLU A 55 -12.64 -10.51 9.10
CA GLU A 55 -12.05 -11.31 8.03
C GLU A 55 -12.37 -10.72 6.65
N PRO A 56 -11.48 -10.85 5.64
CA PRO A 56 -10.24 -11.62 5.63
C PRO A 56 -9.00 -10.84 6.12
N ARG A 57 -9.11 -9.55 6.44
CA ARG A 57 -7.94 -8.69 6.73
C ARG A 57 -7.35 -8.93 8.12
N ILE A 58 -8.21 -9.17 9.12
CA ILE A 58 -7.84 -9.51 10.49
C ILE A 58 -8.52 -10.84 10.82
N LEU A 59 -7.71 -11.85 11.12
CA LEU A 59 -8.20 -13.21 11.32
C LEU A 59 -8.47 -13.48 12.80
N THR A 60 -9.38 -14.43 13.05
CA THR A 60 -9.59 -14.96 14.40
C THR A 60 -8.29 -15.52 14.97
N GLY A 61 -7.93 -15.13 16.19
CA GLY A 61 -6.69 -15.51 16.86
C GLY A 61 -5.50 -14.57 16.63
N ASP A 62 -5.68 -13.51 15.84
CA ASP A 62 -4.71 -12.42 15.78
C ASP A 62 -4.77 -11.57 17.05
N VAL A 63 -3.65 -10.96 17.41
CA VAL A 63 -3.60 -9.88 18.41
C VAL A 63 -3.51 -8.56 17.68
N VAL A 64 -4.50 -7.70 17.88
CA VAL A 64 -4.51 -6.34 17.37
C VAL A 64 -4.08 -5.41 18.50
N VAL A 65 -3.07 -4.59 18.23
CA VAL A 65 -2.58 -3.58 19.16
C VAL A 65 -3.16 -2.24 18.76
N SER A 66 -3.93 -1.65 19.68
CA SER A 66 -4.63 -0.40 19.46
C SER A 66 -3.95 0.74 20.22
N MET A 67 -3.65 1.83 19.52
CA MET A 67 -3.09 3.06 20.08
C MET A 67 -4.23 3.93 20.62
N PRO A 68 -4.15 4.46 21.86
CA PRO A 68 -5.18 5.34 22.41
C PRO A 68 -5.36 6.60 21.55
N ILE A 69 -6.60 6.99 21.32
CA ILE A 69 -6.99 8.19 20.57
C ILE A 69 -8.29 8.75 21.15
N ASP A 70 -8.51 10.06 21.08
CA ASP A 70 -9.81 10.66 21.39
C ASP A 70 -10.81 10.23 20.30
N GLY A 71 -12.01 9.80 20.69
CA GLY A 71 -13.05 9.39 19.74
C GLY A 71 -13.40 10.48 18.73
N LYS A 72 -13.21 11.76 19.08
CA LYS A 72 -13.42 12.91 18.17
C LYS A 72 -12.43 12.96 17.01
N ASP A 73 -11.21 12.46 17.22
CA ASP A 73 -10.15 12.44 16.22
C ASP A 73 -10.21 11.19 15.32
N VAL A 74 -11.23 10.34 15.54
CA VAL A 74 -11.47 9.16 14.71
C VAL A 74 -12.12 9.55 13.40
N SER A 75 -11.51 9.09 12.31
CA SER A 75 -11.97 9.31 10.93
C SER A 75 -12.56 8.05 10.32
N SER A 76 -13.45 8.23 9.33
CA SER A 76 -13.96 7.12 8.50
C SER A 76 -12.83 6.32 7.85
N GLY A 77 -13.03 5.01 7.73
CA GLY A 77 -12.06 4.05 7.20
C GLY A 77 -11.12 3.44 8.25
N GLN A 78 -10.97 4.04 9.43
CA GLN A 78 -10.11 3.52 10.51
C GLN A 78 -10.72 2.29 11.19
N VAL A 79 -9.89 1.36 11.66
CA VAL A 79 -10.33 0.25 12.52
C VAL A 79 -10.15 0.67 13.96
N VAL A 80 -11.23 0.68 14.73
CA VAL A 80 -11.24 1.16 16.11
C VAL A 80 -11.62 0.05 17.07
N LEU A 81 -10.95 0.05 18.22
CA LEU A 81 -11.30 -0.72 19.40
C LEU A 81 -12.21 0.15 20.27
N VAL A 82 -13.41 -0.33 20.53
CA VAL A 82 -14.45 0.39 21.28
C VAL A 82 -15.07 -0.51 22.33
N ASP A 83 -15.72 0.08 23.34
CA ASP A 83 -16.65 -0.67 24.17
C ASP A 83 -17.87 -1.06 23.33
N ASP A 84 -18.29 -2.32 23.42
CA ASP A 84 -19.41 -2.84 22.65
C ASP A 84 -20.74 -2.25 23.18
N PRO A 85 -21.49 -1.48 22.37
CA PRO A 85 -22.75 -0.90 22.81
C PRO A 85 -23.87 -1.94 22.99
N ALA A 86 -23.71 -3.15 22.43
CA ALA A 86 -24.71 -4.21 22.54
C ALA A 86 -24.52 -5.08 23.79
N THR A 87 -23.30 -5.15 24.34
CA THR A 87 -22.95 -6.06 25.43
C THR A 87 -22.02 -5.37 26.42
N ASP A 88 -22.51 -5.15 27.65
CA ASP A 88 -21.73 -4.48 28.70
C ASP A 88 -20.43 -5.24 29.01
N GLY A 89 -19.31 -4.51 28.97
CA GLY A 89 -18.00 -5.01 29.35
C GLY A 89 -17.27 -5.85 28.29
N SER A 90 -17.82 -5.99 27.07
CA SER A 90 -17.07 -6.50 25.93
C SER A 90 -16.49 -5.38 25.08
N LEU A 91 -15.45 -5.74 24.33
CA LEU A 91 -14.80 -4.87 23.37
C LEU A 91 -15.19 -5.29 21.96
N LEU A 92 -15.44 -4.31 21.11
CA LEU A 92 -15.73 -4.47 19.70
C LEU A 92 -14.60 -3.86 18.89
N LEU A 93 -14.16 -4.57 17.85
CA LEU A 93 -13.13 -4.10 16.94
C LEU A 93 -13.72 -4.08 15.54
N HIS A 94 -14.07 -2.91 15.02
CA HIS A 94 -14.70 -2.74 13.70
C HIS A 94 -14.17 -1.51 12.97
N ARG A 95 -14.44 -1.44 11.66
CA ARG A 95 -14.09 -0.29 10.82
C ARG A 95 -15.14 0.80 10.91
N VAL A 96 -14.72 2.04 11.04
CA VAL A 96 -15.58 3.21 10.95
C VAL A 96 -16.01 3.38 9.51
N VAL A 97 -17.31 3.35 9.26
CA VAL A 97 -17.88 3.57 7.91
C VAL A 97 -18.27 5.02 7.75
N ASP A 98 -18.91 5.59 8.77
CA ASP A 98 -19.42 6.95 8.74
C ASP A 98 -19.49 7.57 10.14
N ARG A 99 -19.58 8.90 10.20
CA ARG A 99 -19.80 9.67 11.42
C ARG A 99 -21.16 10.34 11.35
N GLU A 100 -22.07 9.88 12.19
CA GLU A 100 -23.43 10.43 12.31
C GLU A 100 -23.52 11.41 13.49
N ALA A 101 -24.56 12.25 13.52
CA ALA A 101 -24.77 13.22 14.59
C ALA A 101 -24.88 12.59 16.01
N GLY A 102 -25.16 11.29 16.08
CA GLY A 102 -25.27 10.51 17.32
C GLY A 102 -24.05 9.63 17.64
N GLY A 103 -22.98 9.69 16.86
CA GLY A 103 -21.75 8.90 17.07
C GLY A 103 -21.22 8.21 15.82
N LEU A 104 -20.29 7.29 16.02
CA LEU A 104 -19.62 6.53 14.97
C LEU A 104 -20.47 5.34 14.52
N ARG A 105 -20.63 5.19 13.19
CA ARG A 105 -21.17 3.99 12.58
C ARG A 105 -20.03 3.04 12.26
N LEU A 106 -20.05 1.86 12.88
CA LEU A 106 -19.03 0.82 12.66
C LEU A 106 -19.55 -0.32 11.79
N GLN A 107 -18.64 -1.04 11.16
CA GLN A 107 -18.92 -2.26 10.39
C GLN A 107 -17.70 -3.19 10.43
N GLY A 108 -17.95 -4.47 10.68
CA GLY A 108 -16.94 -5.51 10.47
C GLY A 108 -16.67 -5.74 8.98
N ASP A 109 -15.41 -5.92 8.60
CA ASP A 109 -15.00 -6.12 7.19
C ASP A 109 -15.72 -7.32 6.51
N ALA A 110 -16.12 -8.33 7.28
CA ALA A 110 -16.87 -9.50 6.79
C ALA A 110 -18.40 -9.29 6.78
N ASN A 111 -18.89 -8.24 7.45
CA ASN A 111 -20.32 -8.01 7.63
C ASN A 111 -20.90 -7.31 6.39
N ARG A 112 -22.08 -7.75 5.91
CA ARG A 112 -22.76 -7.14 4.76
C ARG A 112 -23.49 -5.83 5.06
N GLN A 113 -23.75 -5.57 6.33
CA GLN A 113 -24.47 -4.39 6.79
C GLN A 113 -23.70 -3.74 7.94
N PRO A 114 -23.73 -2.39 8.05
CA PRO A 114 -23.21 -1.69 9.22
C PRO A 114 -23.90 -2.12 10.52
N ASP A 115 -23.19 -1.95 11.63
CA ASP A 115 -23.72 -2.21 12.95
C ASP A 115 -24.91 -1.28 13.24
N ARG A 116 -25.94 -1.81 13.89
CA ARG A 116 -27.19 -1.07 14.11
C ARG A 116 -27.03 0.07 15.12
N LEU A 117 -26.20 -0.15 16.12
CA LEU A 117 -25.97 0.80 17.21
C LEU A 117 -24.80 1.71 16.86
N LEU A 118 -24.97 3.00 17.13
CA LEU A 118 -23.88 3.98 17.05
C LEU A 118 -23.01 3.88 18.30
N VAL A 119 -21.74 4.22 18.12
CA VAL A 119 -20.74 4.24 19.20
C VAL A 119 -20.41 5.69 19.55
N ASP A 120 -20.55 6.03 20.82
CA ASP A 120 -20.17 7.35 21.34
C ASP A 120 -18.64 7.53 21.28
N ASP A 121 -18.17 8.75 21.05
CA ASP A 121 -16.74 9.08 21.05
C ASP A 121 -16.06 8.68 22.37
N ALA A 122 -16.78 8.74 23.50
CA ALA A 122 -16.29 8.32 24.82
C ALA A 122 -16.08 6.81 24.95
N ALA A 123 -16.75 6.00 24.11
CA ALA A 123 -16.60 4.54 24.09
C ALA A 123 -15.39 4.10 23.25
N VAL A 124 -14.72 5.02 22.54
CA VAL A 124 -13.51 4.72 21.78
C VAL A 124 -12.33 4.50 22.72
N ARG A 125 -11.65 3.37 22.57
CA ARG A 125 -10.48 2.99 23.36
C ARG A 125 -9.16 3.19 22.61
N GLY A 126 -9.18 3.03 21.30
CA GLY A 126 -8.00 3.24 20.47
C GLY A 126 -8.21 2.87 19.00
N VAL A 127 -7.27 3.30 18.16
CA VAL A 127 -7.19 2.94 16.75
C VAL A 127 -6.21 1.78 16.57
N ALA A 128 -6.61 0.76 15.80
CA ALA A 128 -5.77 -0.40 15.51
C ALA A 128 -4.60 -0.02 14.60
N VAL A 129 -3.37 -0.22 15.07
CA VAL A 129 -2.14 0.19 14.36
C VAL A 129 -1.20 -0.97 14.03
N LEU A 130 -1.31 -2.09 14.77
CA LEU A 130 -0.45 -3.26 14.56
C LEU A 130 -1.27 -4.55 14.69
N ARG A 131 -1.03 -5.48 13.77
CA ARG A 131 -1.57 -6.85 13.79
C ARG A 131 -0.44 -7.84 14.01
N VAL A 132 -0.55 -8.66 15.04
CA VAL A 132 0.36 -9.77 15.33
C VAL A 132 -0.38 -11.08 15.05
N PRO A 133 -0.03 -11.79 13.96
CA PRO A 133 -0.81 -12.93 13.50
C PRO A 133 -0.67 -14.14 14.42
N PHE A 134 -1.75 -14.91 14.56
CA PHE A 134 -1.83 -16.25 15.17
C PHE A 134 -1.45 -16.39 16.66
N ILE A 135 -0.82 -15.40 17.28
CA ILE A 135 -0.29 -15.52 18.63
C ILE A 135 -1.39 -15.58 19.71
N GLY A 136 -2.60 -15.12 19.38
CA GLY A 136 -3.77 -15.17 20.25
C GLY A 136 -4.59 -16.46 20.14
N LEU A 137 -4.29 -17.34 19.18
CA LEU A 137 -5.02 -18.60 18.98
C LEU A 137 -5.14 -19.47 20.25
N PRO A 138 -4.09 -19.64 21.08
CA PRO A 138 -4.22 -20.40 22.33
C PRO A 138 -5.30 -19.85 23.27
N THR A 139 -5.46 -18.53 23.32
CA THR A 139 -6.50 -17.87 24.13
C THR A 139 -7.89 -18.10 23.54
N VAL A 140 -8.01 -18.07 22.22
CA VAL A 140 -9.28 -18.34 21.52
C VAL A 140 -9.72 -19.78 21.75
N TRP A 141 -8.83 -20.76 21.53
CA TRP A 141 -9.13 -22.17 21.76
C TRP A 141 -9.48 -22.48 23.22
N ALA A 142 -8.76 -21.90 24.18
CA ALA A 142 -9.06 -22.07 25.59
C ALA A 142 -10.46 -21.54 25.96
N ARG A 143 -10.88 -20.41 25.38
CA ARG A 143 -12.23 -19.85 25.59
C ARG A 143 -13.32 -20.66 24.88
N ALA A 144 -13.03 -21.17 23.69
CA ALA A 144 -13.95 -22.00 22.91
C ALA A 144 -14.08 -23.44 23.43
N GLY A 145 -13.19 -23.87 24.34
CA GLY A 145 -13.12 -25.24 24.83
C GLY A 145 -12.47 -26.23 23.84
N ASP A 146 -11.70 -25.73 22.87
CA ASP A 146 -11.02 -26.55 21.87
C ASP A 146 -9.65 -27.00 22.36
N TRP A 147 -9.65 -28.07 23.17
CA TRP A 147 -8.45 -28.54 23.87
C TRP A 147 -7.41 -29.22 22.96
N VAL A 148 -7.82 -29.73 21.80
CA VAL A 148 -6.94 -30.49 20.90
C VAL A 148 -5.83 -29.61 20.29
N PRO A 149 -6.13 -28.50 19.57
CA PRO A 149 -5.09 -27.64 19.02
C PRO A 149 -4.27 -26.99 20.14
N LEU A 150 -4.89 -26.63 21.26
CA LEU A 150 -4.18 -26.08 22.41
C LEU A 150 -3.12 -27.05 22.96
N ALA A 151 -3.48 -28.33 23.13
CA ALA A 151 -2.55 -29.36 23.58
C ALA A 151 -1.42 -29.59 22.58
N LEU A 152 -1.73 -29.61 21.27
CA LEU A 152 -0.72 -29.75 20.21
C LEU A 152 0.27 -28.58 20.19
N THR A 153 -0.21 -27.35 20.31
CA THR A 153 0.64 -26.16 20.39
C THR A 153 1.49 -26.16 21.65
N GLY A 154 0.94 -26.59 22.79
CA GLY A 154 1.69 -26.78 24.04
C GLY A 154 2.80 -27.83 23.90
N LEU A 155 2.50 -28.98 23.30
CA LEU A 155 3.48 -30.04 23.03
C LEU A 155 4.59 -29.56 22.09
N LEU A 156 4.24 -28.79 21.05
CA LEU A 156 5.21 -28.19 20.15
C LEU A 156 6.14 -27.23 20.89
N ALA A 157 5.60 -26.34 21.74
CA ALA A 157 6.39 -25.41 22.53
C ALA A 157 7.34 -26.14 23.49
N VAL A 158 6.86 -27.20 24.15
CA VAL A 158 7.70 -28.07 25.01
C VAL A 158 8.79 -28.77 24.20
N GLY A 159 8.46 -29.29 23.01
CA GLY A 159 9.42 -29.93 22.12
C GLY A 159 10.52 -28.98 21.64
N VAL A 160 10.15 -27.76 21.24
CA VAL A 160 11.08 -26.69 20.86
C VAL A 160 11.97 -26.31 22.05
N GLY A 161 11.38 -26.08 23.23
CA GLY A 161 12.14 -25.77 24.45
C GLY A 161 13.11 -26.88 24.86
N GLY A 162 12.66 -28.14 24.76
CA GLY A 162 13.47 -29.32 25.00
C GLY A 162 14.65 -29.44 24.04
N ALA A 163 14.46 -29.17 22.74
CA ALA A 163 15.53 -29.16 21.74
C ALA A 163 16.56 -28.05 21.99
N VAL A 164 16.10 -26.85 22.38
CA VAL A 164 16.99 -25.72 22.74
C VAL A 164 17.82 -26.05 23.98
N LEU A 165 17.21 -26.61 25.03
CA LEU A 165 17.88 -26.95 26.29
C LEU A 165 18.80 -28.17 26.15
N GLY A 166 18.36 -29.22 25.46
CA GLY A 166 19.11 -30.46 25.28
C GLY A 166 20.41 -30.24 24.49
N THR A 167 20.39 -29.35 23.50
CA THR A 167 21.60 -29.04 22.72
C THR A 167 22.58 -28.11 23.44
N ARG A 168 22.13 -27.30 24.41
CA ARG A 168 23.05 -26.59 25.32
C ARG A 168 23.85 -27.59 26.17
N ARG A 169 23.18 -28.59 26.75
CA ARG A 169 23.82 -29.64 27.56
C ARG A 169 24.83 -30.47 26.76
N LEU A 170 24.52 -30.83 25.52
CA LEU A 170 25.44 -31.59 24.65
C LEU A 170 26.71 -30.80 24.30
N LEU A 171 26.59 -29.48 24.08
CA LEU A 171 27.75 -28.62 23.81
C LEU A 171 28.62 -28.41 25.07
N ASP A 172 28.00 -28.32 26.26
CA ASP A 172 28.71 -28.19 27.53
C ASP A 172 29.45 -29.49 27.92
N GLU A 173 28.86 -30.67 27.69
CA GLU A 173 29.49 -31.96 27.98
C GLU A 173 30.70 -32.28 27.08
N GLU A 174 30.67 -31.92 25.79
CA GLU A 174 31.85 -32.04 24.91
C GLU A 174 32.96 -31.05 25.28
N GLY A 175 32.63 -29.90 25.89
CA GLY A 175 33.59 -28.92 26.40
C GLY A 175 34.26 -29.35 27.72
N GLY A 176 33.58 -30.14 28.55
CA GLY A 176 34.07 -30.58 29.87
C GLY A 176 35.08 -31.75 29.85
N ALA A 177 35.20 -32.48 28.74
CA ALA A 177 36.01 -33.69 28.66
C ALA A 177 37.49 -33.50 28.23
N ARG A 178 38.02 -32.27 28.20
CA ARG A 178 39.44 -32.00 27.89
C ARG A 178 40.15 -31.23 29.01
N SER A 179 40.90 -31.97 29.82
CA SER A 179 41.93 -31.47 30.75
C SER A 179 43.23 -31.04 30.02
N PRO A 180 44.16 -30.31 30.68
CA PRO A 180 44.86 -29.15 30.13
C PRO A 180 46.20 -29.43 29.43
N GLN A 181 46.74 -28.38 28.80
CA GLN A 181 48.07 -28.19 28.20
C GLN A 181 48.16 -28.36 26.67
N HIS A 182 47.93 -27.25 25.96
CA HIS A 182 48.90 -26.65 25.02
C HIS A 182 48.30 -25.35 24.42
N PRO A 183 49.06 -24.26 24.24
CA PRO A 183 48.55 -23.02 23.66
C PRO A 183 48.47 -23.20 22.15
N ARG A 184 47.34 -23.70 21.66
CA ARG A 184 46.99 -23.60 20.25
C ARG A 184 45.80 -22.67 20.15
N ARG A 185 46.02 -21.57 19.41
CA ARG A 185 45.04 -20.56 19.02
C ARG A 185 43.75 -21.26 18.58
N ALA A 186 42.79 -21.35 19.49
CA ALA A 186 41.44 -21.77 19.16
C ALA A 186 40.83 -20.59 18.43
N ALA A 187 40.77 -20.69 17.11
CA ALA A 187 39.85 -19.89 16.33
C ALA A 187 38.48 -20.10 16.98
N LEU A 188 37.95 -19.04 17.61
CA LEU A 188 36.54 -18.99 17.97
C LEU A 188 35.72 -19.43 16.74
N PRO A 189 34.50 -19.98 16.89
CA PRO A 189 33.59 -20.13 15.78
C PRO A 189 33.20 -18.71 15.32
N ILE A 190 34.08 -18.11 14.52
CA ILE A 190 33.97 -16.74 14.01
C ILE A 190 32.68 -16.61 13.20
N ALA A 191 32.12 -17.69 12.66
CA ALA A 191 30.83 -17.67 11.98
C ALA A 191 29.63 -17.34 12.90
N GLY A 192 29.61 -17.83 14.16
CA GLY A 192 28.48 -17.59 15.08
C GLY A 192 28.59 -16.23 15.79
N ALA A 193 29.82 -15.87 16.20
CA ALA A 193 30.08 -14.59 16.83
C ALA A 193 30.06 -13.43 15.82
N ALA A 194 30.48 -13.63 14.56
CA ALA A 194 30.36 -12.59 13.53
C ALA A 194 28.92 -12.36 13.10
N LEU A 195 28.05 -13.37 13.11
CA LEU A 195 26.62 -13.18 12.81
C LEU A 195 25.90 -12.49 13.98
N ALA A 196 26.19 -12.88 15.22
CA ALA A 196 25.66 -12.21 16.42
C ALA A 196 26.21 -10.79 16.58
N ALA A 197 27.49 -10.56 16.26
CA ALA A 197 28.09 -9.23 16.24
C ALA A 197 27.62 -8.40 15.04
N ALA A 198 27.37 -8.98 13.86
CA ALA A 198 26.76 -8.24 12.74
C ALA A 198 25.33 -7.81 13.09
N LEU A 199 24.55 -8.67 13.76
CA LEU A 199 23.21 -8.34 14.26
C LEU A 199 23.23 -7.32 15.41
N ALA A 200 24.23 -7.39 16.31
CA ALA A 200 24.37 -6.46 17.44
C ALA A 200 25.04 -5.12 17.06
N VAL A 201 25.91 -5.09 16.05
CA VAL A 201 26.51 -3.85 15.51
C VAL A 201 25.49 -3.11 14.65
N SER A 202 24.56 -3.83 14.00
CA SER A 202 23.40 -3.22 13.33
C SER A 202 22.42 -2.55 14.30
N SER A 203 22.45 -2.91 15.59
CA SER A 203 21.57 -2.32 16.61
C SER A 203 22.21 -1.21 17.45
N VAL A 204 23.48 -0.82 17.21
CA VAL A 204 24.20 0.17 18.05
C VAL A 204 24.98 1.24 17.24
N LEU A 205 24.75 1.36 15.93
CA LEU A 205 25.24 2.54 15.17
C LEU A 205 24.21 3.68 15.20
N PRO A 206 24.67 4.94 15.17
CA PRO A 206 23.96 6.08 15.73
C PRO A 206 22.64 6.36 15.01
N THR A 207 21.67 6.86 15.77
CA THR A 207 20.35 7.33 15.35
C THR A 207 20.41 8.18 14.07
N ALA A 208 20.27 7.54 12.91
CA ALA A 208 19.49 8.11 11.84
C ALA A 208 18.03 7.89 12.23
N GLY A 209 17.23 8.95 12.28
CA GLY A 209 15.79 8.82 12.51
C GLY A 209 15.25 7.76 11.54
N ALA A 210 14.68 6.68 12.07
CA ALA A 210 14.09 5.65 11.25
C ALA A 210 12.77 6.19 10.68
N THR A 211 12.86 6.88 9.55
CA THR A 211 11.77 7.01 8.59
C THR A 211 11.59 5.63 7.95
N TRP A 212 10.62 4.87 8.47
CA TRP A 212 10.29 3.55 7.94
C TRP A 212 9.53 3.70 6.62
N ALA A 213 10.22 3.56 5.49
CA ALA A 213 9.61 3.51 4.16
C ALA A 213 10.35 2.60 3.18
N ALA A 214 10.95 1.51 3.66
CA ALA A 214 11.56 0.50 2.79
C ALA A 214 10.70 -0.77 2.80
N SER A 215 10.08 -1.09 1.66
CA SER A 215 9.52 -2.42 1.40
C SER A 215 10.63 -3.31 0.84
N THR A 216 10.90 -4.45 1.49
CA THR A 216 11.65 -5.56 0.88
C THR A 216 10.65 -6.54 0.29
N GLU A 217 10.72 -6.77 -1.02
CA GLU A 217 9.95 -7.81 -1.69
C GLU A 217 10.49 -9.20 -1.32
N ALA A 218 9.76 -9.91 -0.47
CA ALA A 218 9.82 -11.36 -0.37
C ALA A 218 8.38 -11.87 -0.53
N ALA A 219 8.12 -12.57 -1.63
CA ALA A 219 6.82 -13.16 -1.93
C ALA A 219 6.40 -14.11 -0.80
N GLY A 220 5.50 -13.64 0.08
CA GLY A 220 4.86 -14.49 1.09
C GLY A 220 4.64 -13.87 2.47
N ASN A 221 5.39 -12.84 2.87
CA ASN A 221 5.19 -12.18 4.18
C ASN A 221 5.32 -10.66 4.03
N ARG A 222 4.19 -9.94 3.95
CA ARG A 222 4.16 -8.48 4.00
C ARG A 222 4.01 -8.02 5.44
N LEU A 223 5.11 -7.57 6.06
CA LEU A 223 5.04 -6.60 7.16
C LEU A 223 4.89 -5.24 6.50
N ALA A 224 3.65 -4.78 6.33
CA ALA A 224 3.35 -3.42 5.94
C ALA A 224 2.94 -2.64 7.21
N ALA A 225 3.60 -1.52 7.48
CA ALA A 225 2.89 -0.45 8.17
C ALA A 225 1.69 -0.10 7.29
N GLY A 226 0.47 -0.13 7.84
CA GLY A 226 -0.73 0.18 7.06
C GLY A 226 -0.54 1.53 6.36
N THR A 227 -0.86 1.59 5.07
CA THR A 227 -1.09 2.88 4.44
C THR A 227 -2.24 3.55 5.21
N PHE A 228 -2.12 4.84 5.51
CA PHE A 228 -3.23 5.54 6.14
C PHE A 228 -4.46 5.34 5.25
N SER A 229 -5.60 4.95 5.84
CA SER A 229 -6.82 4.59 5.09
C SER A 229 -7.38 5.73 4.23
N CYS A 230 -6.89 6.96 4.42
CA CYS A 230 -7.19 8.13 3.62
C CYS A 230 -6.47 8.18 2.27
N PHE A 231 -5.33 7.48 2.12
CA PHE A 231 -4.44 7.59 0.94
C PHE A 231 -4.73 6.56 -0.17
N ASN A 232 -5.80 5.76 -0.05
CA ASN A 232 -6.09 4.65 -0.98
C ASN A 232 -7.58 4.28 -1.01
N ALA A 233 -8.50 5.21 -1.23
CA ALA A 233 -9.85 4.79 -1.57
C ALA A 233 -9.78 4.02 -2.90
N PRO A 234 -10.43 2.85 -2.96
CA PRO A 234 -10.53 2.13 -4.21
C PRO A 234 -11.47 2.91 -5.14
N LEU A 235 -10.89 3.53 -6.17
CA LEU A 235 -11.62 3.78 -7.41
C LEU A 235 -12.09 2.41 -7.95
N SER A 236 -13.17 2.36 -8.72
CA SER A 236 -13.75 1.11 -9.24
C SER A 236 -12.79 0.37 -10.20
N ALA A 237 -11.84 -0.36 -9.62
CA ALA A 237 -10.87 -1.27 -10.23
C ALA A 237 -10.10 -0.73 -11.46
N PRO A 238 -9.41 0.42 -11.36
CA PRO A 238 -8.54 0.88 -12.44
C PRO A 238 -7.40 -0.11 -12.71
N VAL A 239 -6.89 -0.12 -13.94
CA VAL A 239 -5.71 -0.93 -14.31
C VAL A 239 -4.41 -0.25 -13.87
N ILE A 240 -4.40 1.09 -13.84
CA ILE A 240 -3.33 1.91 -13.29
C ILE A 240 -3.95 2.86 -12.27
N GLN A 241 -3.38 2.91 -11.06
CA GLN A 241 -3.66 3.91 -10.05
C GLN A 241 -2.35 4.33 -9.40
N PHE A 242 -1.98 5.59 -9.59
CA PHE A 242 -0.78 6.22 -9.03
C PHE A 242 -1.18 7.32 -8.06
N ASP A 243 -1.15 7.00 -6.77
CA ASP A 243 -1.51 7.93 -5.70
C ASP A 243 -0.31 8.73 -5.19
N PHE A 244 0.90 8.46 -5.71
CA PHE A 244 2.14 9.17 -5.33
C PHE A 244 2.49 9.20 -3.84
N ASN A 245 1.95 8.25 -3.07
CA ASN A 245 2.15 8.15 -1.63
C ASN A 245 3.56 7.71 -1.19
N GLU A 246 4.46 7.40 -2.13
CA GLU A 246 5.83 7.06 -1.77
C GLU A 246 6.55 8.32 -1.24
N PRO A 247 7.19 8.26 -0.06
CA PRO A 247 7.75 9.45 0.57
C PRO A 247 9.05 9.94 -0.10
N THR A 248 9.77 9.04 -0.78
CA THR A 248 11.07 9.33 -1.41
C THR A 248 11.33 8.41 -2.60
N GLY A 249 12.28 8.78 -3.45
CA GLY A 249 12.74 7.97 -4.56
C GLY A 249 11.95 8.18 -5.85
N THR A 250 12.40 7.52 -6.91
CA THR A 250 11.83 7.68 -8.26
C THR A 250 10.77 6.66 -8.60
N ALA A 251 10.61 5.58 -7.83
CA ALA A 251 9.60 4.56 -8.11
C ALA A 251 8.19 5.12 -7.90
N VAL A 252 7.28 4.83 -8.84
CA VAL A 252 5.83 5.08 -8.72
C VAL A 252 5.14 3.72 -8.76
N ILE A 253 4.51 3.35 -7.66
CA ILE A 253 3.84 2.07 -7.45
C ILE A 253 2.44 2.16 -8.03
N ASN A 254 2.04 1.12 -8.76
CA ASN A 254 0.67 0.95 -9.21
C ASN A 254 -0.15 0.25 -8.12
N HIS A 255 -1.22 0.89 -7.66
CA HIS A 255 -2.22 0.29 -6.78
C HIS A 255 -3.44 -0.28 -7.53
N GLY A 256 -3.47 -0.11 -8.86
CA GLY A 256 -4.44 -0.72 -9.76
C GLY A 256 -4.21 -2.21 -9.98
N THR A 257 -5.05 -2.80 -10.82
CA THR A 257 -5.08 -4.25 -11.09
C THR A 257 -4.06 -4.71 -12.15
N GLY A 258 -3.48 -3.77 -12.91
CA GLY A 258 -2.57 -4.04 -14.01
C GLY A 258 -1.10 -4.20 -13.59
N PRO A 259 -0.24 -4.73 -14.49
CA PRO A 259 1.18 -4.98 -14.19
C PRO A 259 2.08 -3.75 -14.35
N TRP A 260 1.56 -2.64 -14.87
CA TRP A 260 2.34 -1.43 -15.11
C TRP A 260 2.81 -0.81 -13.82
N ALA A 261 3.98 -0.19 -13.84
CA ALA A 261 4.47 0.73 -12.82
C ALA A 261 5.16 1.88 -13.54
N ALA A 262 5.55 2.92 -12.82
CA ALA A 262 6.22 4.05 -13.45
C ALA A 262 7.43 4.52 -12.65
N SER A 263 8.18 5.45 -13.25
CA SER A 263 9.29 6.13 -12.61
C SER A 263 9.17 7.63 -12.83
N LEU A 264 9.36 8.39 -11.76
CA LEU A 264 9.50 9.84 -11.80
C LEU A 264 10.84 10.21 -12.42
N GLY A 265 10.82 11.27 -13.23
CA GLY A 265 12.04 11.92 -13.70
C GLY A 265 12.90 12.45 -12.53
N SER A 266 14.20 12.61 -12.78
CA SER A 266 15.19 12.93 -11.74
C SER A 266 15.01 14.27 -11.05
N GLU A 267 14.29 15.21 -11.67
CA GLU A 267 14.04 16.56 -11.13
C GLU A 267 12.58 16.72 -10.66
N ALA A 268 11.73 15.69 -10.82
CA ALA A 268 10.39 15.71 -10.25
C ALA A 268 10.49 15.68 -8.72
N SER A 269 9.68 16.50 -8.06
CA SER A 269 9.69 16.58 -6.60
C SER A 269 8.45 15.95 -5.99
N ARG A 270 8.64 15.15 -4.94
CA ARG A 270 7.56 14.62 -4.12
C ARG A 270 7.28 15.60 -3.00
N VAL A 271 6.03 16.00 -2.84
CA VAL A 271 5.58 16.85 -1.74
C VAL A 271 4.81 15.97 -0.76
N ALA A 272 5.30 15.89 0.48
CA ALA A 272 4.64 15.13 1.52
C ALA A 272 3.32 15.80 1.93
N GLY A 273 2.28 15.00 2.17
CA GLY A 273 0.98 15.43 2.66
C GLY A 273 0.46 14.53 3.77
N GLY A 274 -0.50 15.04 4.55
CA GLY A 274 -1.30 14.28 5.52
C GLY A 274 -2.69 13.93 4.96
N CYS A 275 -3.49 13.19 5.73
CA CYS A 275 -4.90 12.96 5.40
C CYS A 275 -5.63 14.31 5.31
N GLY A 276 -5.91 14.78 4.09
CA GLY A 276 -6.53 16.08 3.80
C GLY A 276 -5.79 16.90 2.75
N ASP A 277 -4.45 16.90 2.78
CA ASP A 277 -3.65 17.60 1.76
C ASP A 277 -3.20 16.67 0.63
N SER A 278 -3.12 15.36 0.90
CA SER A 278 -2.57 14.30 0.05
C SER A 278 -1.12 14.52 -0.40
N PRO A 279 -0.21 13.54 -0.31
CA PRO A 279 1.05 13.58 -1.03
C PRO A 279 0.81 13.76 -2.53
N PHE A 280 1.66 14.54 -3.19
CA PHE A 280 1.54 14.75 -4.63
C PHE A 280 2.93 14.89 -5.26
N VAL A 281 2.98 14.82 -6.58
CA VAL A 281 4.21 15.08 -7.35
C VAL A 281 4.12 16.43 -8.04
N ARG A 282 5.24 17.14 -8.05
CA ARG A 282 5.39 18.43 -8.71
C ARG A 282 6.34 18.32 -9.88
N LEU A 283 5.88 18.81 -11.03
CA LEU A 283 6.61 18.87 -12.28
C LEU A 283 6.96 20.32 -12.63
N ASP A 284 8.17 20.55 -13.13
CA ASP A 284 8.70 21.89 -13.43
C ASP A 284 8.62 22.28 -14.91
N GLY A 285 8.03 21.40 -15.74
CA GLY A 285 7.90 21.61 -17.18
C GLY A 285 9.15 21.24 -17.97
N SER A 286 9.96 20.29 -17.52
CA SER A 286 11.15 19.83 -18.22
C SER A 286 11.15 18.34 -18.52
N SER A 287 12.06 17.91 -19.40
CA SER A 287 12.29 16.50 -19.73
C SER A 287 12.70 15.61 -18.56
N ARG A 288 13.09 16.23 -17.44
CA ARG A 288 13.49 15.55 -16.22
C ARG A 288 12.39 15.47 -15.18
N THR A 289 11.18 15.94 -15.48
CA THR A 289 10.06 15.91 -14.54
C THR A 289 8.86 15.08 -14.98
N GLN A 290 8.89 14.43 -16.14
CA GLN A 290 7.79 13.53 -16.56
C GLN A 290 7.73 12.22 -15.76
N ILE A 291 6.60 11.53 -15.85
CA ILE A 291 6.41 10.19 -15.30
C ILE A 291 6.44 9.18 -16.44
N THR A 292 7.36 8.22 -16.35
CA THR A 292 7.68 7.29 -17.44
C THR A 292 7.25 5.88 -17.07
N MET A 293 6.44 5.24 -17.90
CA MET A 293 5.96 3.86 -17.68
C MET A 293 7.11 2.86 -17.80
N ASN A 294 7.07 1.75 -17.06
CA ASN A 294 8.11 0.71 -17.13
C ASN A 294 7.96 -0.26 -18.31
N MET A 295 6.76 -0.33 -18.90
CA MET A 295 6.43 -1.24 -20.00
C MET A 295 5.29 -0.69 -20.87
N PRO A 296 5.20 -1.08 -22.15
CA PRO A 296 4.14 -0.62 -23.03
C PRO A 296 2.77 -1.23 -22.67
N ALA A 297 1.71 -0.64 -23.23
CA ALA A 297 0.33 -1.10 -23.18
C ALA A 297 -0.28 -1.13 -24.58
N VAL A 298 -1.35 -1.90 -24.75
CA VAL A 298 -2.27 -1.75 -25.88
C VAL A 298 -3.44 -0.92 -25.36
N ALA A 299 -3.56 0.33 -25.82
CA ALA A 299 -4.66 1.20 -25.42
C ALA A 299 -5.97 0.67 -26.02
N PRO A 300 -6.96 0.32 -25.19
CA PRO A 300 -8.24 -0.18 -25.67
C PRO A 300 -9.04 0.95 -26.34
N LEU A 301 -10.11 0.57 -27.04
CA LEU A 301 -11.08 1.52 -27.61
C LEU A 301 -11.97 2.16 -26.53
N ALA A 302 -12.26 1.40 -25.47
CA ALA A 302 -13.05 1.84 -24.32
C ALA A 302 -12.13 2.08 -23.12
N PHE A 303 -12.05 3.33 -22.65
CA PHE A 303 -11.22 3.69 -21.51
C PHE A 303 -11.75 4.91 -20.77
N SER A 304 -11.22 5.11 -19.57
CA SER A 304 -11.33 6.35 -18.79
C SER A 304 -9.96 6.76 -18.27
N LEU A 305 -9.66 8.06 -18.36
CA LEU A 305 -8.49 8.71 -17.78
C LEU A 305 -8.97 9.63 -16.68
N GLU A 306 -8.44 9.46 -15.48
CA GLU A 306 -8.76 10.28 -14.32
C GLU A 306 -7.49 10.80 -13.66
N GLY A 307 -7.61 11.95 -13.01
CA GLY A 307 -6.48 12.54 -12.30
C GLY A 307 -6.84 13.83 -11.58
N TRP A 308 -6.12 14.09 -10.49
CA TRP A 308 -6.10 15.40 -9.88
C TRP A 308 -4.88 16.18 -10.37
N PHE A 309 -5.09 17.44 -10.74
CA PHE A 309 -4.02 18.34 -11.13
C PHE A 309 -4.23 19.74 -10.58
N ARG A 310 -3.14 20.47 -10.39
CA ARG A 310 -3.14 21.90 -10.06
C ARG A 310 -2.08 22.60 -10.86
N THR A 311 -2.44 23.72 -11.50
CA THR A 311 -1.47 24.56 -12.19
C THR A 311 -1.89 26.02 -12.24
N SER A 312 -0.90 26.91 -12.36
CA SER A 312 -1.10 28.32 -12.71
C SER A 312 -0.49 28.65 -14.08
N GLN A 313 -0.13 27.62 -14.86
CA GLN A 313 0.51 27.75 -16.17
C GLN A 313 -0.44 27.20 -17.24
N ALA A 314 -0.76 28.04 -18.22
CA ALA A 314 -1.64 27.69 -19.34
C ALA A 314 -0.88 26.89 -20.41
N GLN A 315 -0.40 25.70 -20.06
CA GLN A 315 0.33 24.82 -20.97
C GLN A 315 0.40 23.36 -20.48
N GLY A 316 0.65 22.48 -21.43
CA GLY A 316 1.17 21.14 -21.19
C GLY A 316 0.14 20.03 -21.21
N GLU A 317 0.64 18.81 -21.38
CA GLU A 317 -0.16 17.59 -21.37
C GLU A 317 -0.19 16.97 -19.97
N VAL A 318 -1.38 16.77 -19.44
CA VAL A 318 -1.61 16.11 -18.15
C VAL A 318 -1.48 14.60 -18.34
N LEU A 319 -2.25 14.04 -19.28
CA LEU A 319 -2.38 12.61 -19.56
C LEU A 319 -2.53 12.38 -21.07
N GLY A 320 -2.01 11.27 -21.57
CA GLY A 320 -2.32 10.81 -22.92
C GLY A 320 -1.63 9.51 -23.30
N PHE A 321 -1.54 9.23 -24.60
CA PHE A 321 -0.99 7.99 -25.10
C PHE A 321 -0.08 8.21 -26.30
N GLY A 322 1.08 7.55 -26.28
CA GLY A 322 2.15 7.81 -27.23
C GLY A 322 2.91 6.57 -27.65
N ASN A 323 3.55 6.60 -28.82
CA ASN A 323 4.36 5.48 -29.30
C ASN A 323 5.82 5.48 -28.79
N GLN A 324 6.24 6.50 -28.03
CA GLN A 324 7.55 6.55 -27.40
C GLN A 324 7.44 6.61 -25.88
N ASN A 325 8.50 6.14 -25.21
CA ASN A 325 8.62 6.23 -23.76
C ASN A 325 9.78 7.15 -23.38
N GLY A 326 9.48 8.22 -22.65
CA GLY A 326 10.46 9.19 -22.15
C GLY A 326 10.95 10.22 -23.18
N ALA A 327 10.73 9.99 -24.47
CA ALA A 327 10.90 11.00 -25.53
C ALA A 327 9.53 11.39 -26.10
N GLY A 328 9.47 12.51 -26.81
CA GLY A 328 8.27 12.94 -27.53
C GLY A 328 7.86 11.91 -28.59
N SER A 329 6.59 11.53 -28.59
CA SER A 329 6.05 10.58 -29.54
C SER A 329 5.89 11.20 -30.92
N ALA A 330 6.20 10.41 -31.95
CA ALA A 330 5.88 10.78 -33.34
C ALA A 330 4.41 10.48 -33.69
N VAL A 331 3.77 9.62 -32.91
CA VAL A 331 2.35 9.29 -32.98
C VAL A 331 1.81 9.32 -31.56
N SER A 332 0.94 10.27 -31.29
CA SER A 332 0.31 10.52 -30.00
C SER A 332 -1.19 10.78 -30.18
N ASP A 333 -1.98 10.45 -29.15
CA ASP A 333 -3.43 10.46 -29.16
C ASP A 333 -3.98 10.41 -27.71
N ARG A 334 -5.31 10.51 -27.55
CA ARG A 334 -6.05 10.41 -26.27
C ARG A 334 -5.59 11.47 -25.26
N HIS A 335 -5.33 12.67 -25.76
CA HIS A 335 -4.71 13.74 -24.99
C HIS A 335 -5.70 14.42 -24.05
N VAL A 336 -5.27 14.62 -22.81
CA VAL A 336 -5.83 15.56 -21.83
C VAL A 336 -4.77 16.64 -21.58
N TYR A 337 -5.02 17.86 -22.04
CA TYR A 337 -4.01 18.93 -22.07
C TYR A 337 -4.60 20.30 -21.82
N ILE A 338 -3.75 21.23 -21.40
CA ILE A 338 -4.10 22.62 -21.11
C ILE A 338 -3.53 23.50 -22.22
N GLY A 339 -4.40 24.22 -22.90
CA GLY A 339 -4.02 25.13 -23.99
C GLY A 339 -3.50 26.48 -23.49
N PRO A 340 -3.00 27.35 -24.41
CA PRO A 340 -2.50 28.68 -24.08
C PRO A 340 -3.54 29.64 -23.50
N ASP A 341 -4.83 29.38 -23.68
CA ASP A 341 -5.92 30.12 -23.03
C ASP A 341 -6.20 29.63 -21.59
N GLY A 342 -5.54 28.55 -21.17
CA GLY A 342 -5.68 27.95 -19.86
C GLY A 342 -6.87 27.00 -19.72
N HIS A 343 -7.58 26.69 -20.81
CA HIS A 343 -8.70 25.74 -20.80
C HIS A 343 -8.20 24.31 -20.92
N LEU A 344 -8.90 23.37 -20.28
CA LEU A 344 -8.61 21.95 -20.36
C LEU A 344 -9.30 21.37 -21.61
N ASN A 345 -8.57 20.54 -22.34
CA ASN A 345 -9.03 19.89 -23.56
C ASN A 345 -8.86 18.38 -23.40
N PHE A 346 -9.88 17.62 -23.79
CA PHE A 346 -9.76 16.19 -24.02
C PHE A 346 -10.02 15.89 -25.49
N GLY A 347 -9.09 15.21 -26.16
CA GLY A 347 -9.25 14.89 -27.58
C GLY A 347 -8.76 13.50 -27.98
N ILE A 348 -9.30 13.05 -29.10
CA ILE A 348 -8.88 11.83 -29.80
C ILE A 348 -8.70 12.10 -31.29
N LEU A 349 -7.85 11.29 -31.93
CA LEU A 349 -7.65 11.25 -33.37
C LEU A 349 -8.44 10.08 -33.99
N ASN A 350 -9.35 10.41 -34.90
CA ASN A 350 -9.99 9.44 -35.78
C ASN A 350 -9.87 9.91 -37.24
N THR A 351 -10.98 10.08 -37.98
CA THR A 351 -11.01 10.65 -39.32
C THR A 351 -10.59 12.13 -39.36
N GLY A 352 -10.50 12.74 -38.18
CA GLY A 352 -9.96 14.06 -37.87
C GLY A 352 -9.71 14.16 -36.36
N VAL A 353 -9.21 15.31 -35.91
CA VAL A 353 -9.06 15.59 -34.48
C VAL A 353 -10.41 16.03 -33.91
N HIS A 354 -10.85 15.35 -32.84
CA HIS A 354 -12.03 15.70 -32.06
C HIS A 354 -11.58 16.11 -30.66
N ALA A 355 -12.14 17.20 -30.14
CA ALA A 355 -11.81 17.68 -28.79
C ALA A 355 -13.02 18.31 -28.10
N ILE A 356 -13.11 18.11 -26.79
CA ILE A 356 -14.03 18.77 -25.88
C ILE A 356 -13.19 19.70 -25.01
N THR A 357 -13.58 20.97 -24.92
CA THR A 357 -12.83 22.02 -24.20
C THR A 357 -13.70 22.60 -23.08
N THR A 358 -13.10 22.87 -21.92
CA THR A 358 -13.79 23.55 -20.81
C THR A 358 -14.17 24.99 -21.18
N SER A 359 -15.23 25.52 -20.58
CA SER A 359 -15.61 26.93 -20.79
C SER A 359 -14.82 27.91 -19.92
N GLU A 360 -14.28 27.45 -18.80
CA GLU A 360 -13.45 28.23 -17.88
C GLU A 360 -12.01 27.71 -17.89
N SER A 361 -11.09 28.58 -17.49
CA SER A 361 -9.68 28.22 -17.33
C SER A 361 -9.47 27.38 -16.08
N VAL A 362 -8.61 26.37 -16.18
CA VAL A 362 -8.12 25.51 -15.08
C VAL A 362 -6.71 25.89 -14.62
N ALA A 363 -6.15 26.98 -15.17
CA ALA A 363 -4.83 27.49 -14.83
C ALA A 363 -4.90 28.57 -13.74
N ASP A 364 -5.74 28.35 -12.73
CA ASP A 364 -6.08 29.28 -11.66
C ASP A 364 -5.31 29.03 -10.34
N GLY A 365 -4.51 27.98 -10.30
CA GLY A 365 -3.77 27.55 -9.12
C GLY A 365 -4.60 26.73 -8.11
N ALA A 366 -5.84 26.38 -8.43
CA ALA A 366 -6.67 25.47 -7.67
C ALA A 366 -6.44 24.00 -8.09
N TRP A 367 -6.88 23.08 -7.24
CA TRP A 367 -6.92 21.65 -7.59
C TRP A 367 -8.20 21.37 -8.36
N HIS A 368 -8.05 20.67 -9.48
CA HIS A 368 -9.15 20.18 -10.28
C HIS A 368 -9.06 18.66 -10.44
N HIS A 369 -10.22 18.01 -10.45
CA HIS A 369 -10.36 16.61 -10.87
C HIS A 369 -10.79 16.56 -12.34
N VAL A 370 -10.08 15.81 -13.16
CA VAL A 370 -10.50 15.50 -14.53
C VAL A 370 -10.91 14.04 -14.63
N ALA A 371 -12.01 13.78 -15.33
CA ALA A 371 -12.33 12.45 -15.85
C ALA A 371 -12.65 12.57 -17.35
N ALA A 372 -11.92 11.84 -18.18
CA ALA A 372 -12.09 11.81 -19.64
C ALA A 372 -12.38 10.38 -20.09
N THR A 373 -13.51 10.15 -20.74
CA THR A 373 -13.96 8.82 -21.15
C THR A 373 -14.14 8.75 -22.65
N SER A 374 -13.84 7.60 -23.26
CA SER A 374 -14.13 7.34 -24.67
C SER A 374 -14.51 5.88 -24.87
N SER A 375 -15.53 5.60 -25.67
CA SER A 375 -15.78 4.26 -26.23
C SER A 375 -16.47 4.28 -27.59
N PRO A 376 -16.45 3.16 -28.33
CA PRO A 376 -17.24 2.98 -29.54
C PRO A 376 -18.75 3.18 -29.37
N GLU A 377 -19.28 2.92 -28.18
CA GLU A 377 -20.72 2.95 -27.90
C GLU A 377 -21.23 4.34 -27.50
N THR A 378 -20.48 5.07 -26.67
CA THR A 378 -20.92 6.36 -26.10
C THR A 378 -20.19 7.57 -26.68
N GLY A 379 -19.12 7.36 -27.44
CA GLY A 379 -18.22 8.43 -27.87
C GLY A 379 -17.41 8.98 -26.71
N MET A 380 -16.99 10.23 -26.83
CA MET A 380 -16.21 10.98 -25.83
C MET A 380 -17.10 11.70 -24.83
N ALA A 381 -16.64 11.76 -23.57
CA ALA A 381 -17.15 12.70 -22.57
C ALA A 381 -16.00 13.25 -21.72
N LEU A 382 -16.11 14.52 -21.34
CA LEU A 382 -15.18 15.20 -20.43
C LEU A 382 -15.95 15.69 -19.21
N TYR A 383 -15.42 15.39 -18.03
CA TYR A 383 -15.89 15.86 -16.74
C TYR A 383 -14.78 16.65 -16.05
N LEU A 384 -15.16 17.75 -15.42
CA LEU A 384 -14.28 18.58 -14.58
C LEU A 384 -14.94 18.72 -13.22
N ASP A 385 -14.21 18.42 -12.15
CA ASP A 385 -14.67 18.49 -10.76
C ASP A 385 -15.98 17.70 -10.50
N GLY A 386 -16.20 16.64 -11.28
CA GLY A 386 -17.38 15.78 -11.21
C GLY A 386 -18.56 16.22 -12.08
N ASP A 387 -18.48 17.40 -12.71
CA ASP A 387 -19.53 17.93 -13.59
C ASP A 387 -19.22 17.66 -15.06
N LEU A 388 -20.25 17.32 -15.84
CA LEU A 388 -20.12 17.09 -17.29
C LEU A 388 -19.83 18.41 -18.02
N VAL A 389 -18.68 18.49 -18.67
CA VAL A 389 -18.28 19.61 -19.52
C VAL A 389 -18.91 19.51 -20.91
N GLY A 390 -18.88 18.30 -21.49
CA GLY A 390 -19.42 18.07 -22.82
C GLY A 390 -19.22 16.64 -23.32
N THR A 391 -19.81 16.35 -24.48
CA THR A 391 -19.75 15.05 -25.16
C THR A 391 -19.53 15.24 -26.66
N ASP A 392 -18.83 14.32 -27.31
CA ASP A 392 -18.68 14.23 -28.76
C ASP A 392 -18.94 12.77 -29.19
N PRO A 393 -19.82 12.49 -30.17
CA PRO A 393 -20.08 11.12 -30.63
C PRO A 393 -18.90 10.45 -31.35
N ALA A 394 -17.79 11.16 -31.58
CA ALA A 394 -16.57 10.57 -32.13
C ALA A 394 -16.05 9.43 -31.28
N ALA A 395 -15.59 8.37 -31.94
CA ALA A 395 -15.06 7.19 -31.31
C ALA A 395 -13.81 6.68 -32.02
N LEU A 396 -12.94 6.04 -31.25
CA LEU A 396 -11.76 5.37 -31.79
C LEU A 396 -12.14 4.14 -32.61
N THR A 397 -11.39 3.90 -33.68
CA THR A 397 -11.63 2.77 -34.60
C THR A 397 -10.53 1.70 -34.56
N GLY A 398 -9.44 1.96 -33.83
CA GLY A 398 -8.31 1.04 -33.71
C GLY A 398 -7.58 1.16 -32.38
N GLU A 399 -7.07 0.04 -31.90
CA GLU A 399 -6.18 -0.01 -30.75
C GLU A 399 -4.79 0.51 -31.13
N MET A 400 -4.07 1.04 -30.13
CA MET A 400 -2.72 1.57 -30.33
C MET A 400 -1.75 0.90 -29.36
N LEU A 401 -0.63 0.38 -29.86
CA LEU A 401 0.48 -0.08 -29.03
C LEU A 401 1.38 1.11 -28.70
N GLY A 402 1.65 1.31 -27.42
CA GLY A 402 2.42 2.47 -26.96
C GLY A 402 2.57 2.51 -25.45
N TYR A 403 2.66 3.72 -24.90
CA TYR A 403 2.81 3.99 -23.49
C TYR A 403 1.79 5.03 -23.07
N TRP A 404 1.18 4.82 -21.92
CA TRP A 404 0.50 5.91 -21.22
C TRP A 404 1.52 6.97 -20.83
N ARG A 405 1.17 8.24 -21.06
CA ARG A 405 2.04 9.41 -20.89
C ARG A 405 1.42 10.29 -19.81
N ILE A 406 2.24 10.77 -18.88
CA ILE A 406 1.79 11.62 -17.78
C ILE A 406 2.79 12.76 -17.61
N GLY A 407 2.28 13.98 -17.69
CA GLY A 407 3.05 15.23 -17.60
C GLY A 407 3.80 15.65 -18.88
N PHE A 408 3.87 14.77 -19.89
CA PHE A 408 4.41 15.09 -21.21
C PHE A 408 4.16 14.00 -22.26
N ASP A 409 3.59 14.41 -23.39
CA ASP A 409 3.91 13.91 -24.72
C ASP A 409 3.85 15.06 -25.74
N GLU A 410 4.12 14.79 -27.01
CA GLU A 410 3.90 15.78 -28.06
C GLU A 410 2.41 15.92 -28.36
N VAL A 411 1.86 17.13 -28.19
CA VAL A 411 0.52 17.51 -28.66
C VAL A 411 0.67 18.30 -29.97
N PRO A 412 0.33 17.71 -31.12
CA PRO A 412 0.55 18.37 -32.41
C PRO A 412 -0.24 19.69 -32.57
N ALA A 413 0.34 20.65 -33.29
CA ALA A 413 -0.19 22.01 -33.41
C ALA A 413 -1.54 22.13 -34.15
N ASP A 414 -1.98 21.09 -34.84
CA ASP A 414 -3.30 21.01 -35.47
C ASP A 414 -4.41 20.56 -34.51
N TRP A 415 -4.06 20.19 -33.26
CA TRP A 415 -5.04 19.93 -32.22
C TRP A 415 -5.69 21.24 -31.73
N PRO A 416 -7.01 21.25 -31.46
CA PRO A 416 -7.69 22.42 -30.94
C PRO A 416 -7.01 22.96 -29.69
N ASN A 417 -6.64 24.25 -29.67
CA ASN A 417 -6.03 24.86 -28.49
C ASN A 417 -4.73 24.15 -28.03
N ALA A 418 -3.95 23.60 -28.96
CA ALA A 418 -2.68 22.94 -28.65
C ALA A 418 -1.73 23.85 -27.85
N PRO A 419 -1.03 23.32 -26.83
CA PRO A 419 -0.14 24.09 -25.99
C PRO A 419 1.09 24.57 -26.77
N THR A 420 1.62 25.75 -26.40
CA THR A 420 2.92 26.22 -26.95
C THR A 420 4.09 25.36 -26.44
N SER A 421 3.94 24.78 -25.25
CA SER A 421 4.87 23.81 -24.66
C SER A 421 4.06 22.63 -24.11
N SER A 422 4.34 21.42 -24.59
CA SER A 422 3.62 20.22 -24.14
C SER A 422 4.05 19.71 -22.77
N TRP A 423 5.07 20.32 -22.16
CA TRP A 423 5.47 20.01 -20.78
C TRP A 423 4.50 20.60 -19.77
N PHE A 424 3.85 19.74 -19.00
CA PHE A 424 3.03 20.15 -17.87
C PHE A 424 3.89 20.73 -16.75
N VAL A 425 3.48 21.88 -16.25
CA VAL A 425 4.06 22.54 -15.08
C VAL A 425 2.97 22.59 -14.03
N GLY A 426 3.19 21.97 -12.88
CA GLY A 426 2.17 21.91 -11.85
C GLY A 426 2.30 20.71 -10.94
N ASP A 427 1.24 20.47 -10.19
CA ASP A 427 1.14 19.38 -9.24
C ASP A 427 0.15 18.32 -9.77
N LEU A 428 0.47 17.04 -9.59
CA LEU A 428 -0.35 15.90 -9.98
C LEU A 428 -0.57 14.98 -8.78
N ASP A 429 -1.77 14.44 -8.70
CA ASP A 429 -2.19 13.51 -7.65
C ASP A 429 -3.19 12.49 -8.22
N THR A 430 -3.27 11.31 -7.59
CA THR A 430 -4.22 10.22 -7.88
C THR A 430 -4.52 10.03 -9.37
N ILE A 431 -3.50 9.66 -10.17
CA ILE A 431 -3.70 9.38 -11.59
C ILE A 431 -4.26 7.97 -11.77
N ALA A 432 -5.41 7.84 -12.42
CA ALA A 432 -6.03 6.55 -12.68
C ALA A 432 -6.39 6.34 -14.15
N ILE A 433 -6.21 5.10 -14.62
CA ILE A 433 -6.53 4.68 -15.98
C ILE A 433 -7.32 3.38 -15.90
N SER A 434 -8.50 3.40 -16.52
CA SER A 434 -9.45 2.30 -16.54
C SER A 434 -9.69 1.84 -17.96
N HIS A 435 -9.81 0.52 -18.17
CA HIS A 435 -10.21 -0.07 -19.46
C HIS A 435 -11.73 -0.21 -19.59
N GLN A 436 -12.47 0.64 -18.88
CA GLN A 436 -13.92 0.72 -18.86
C GLN A 436 -14.31 2.21 -18.86
N VAL A 437 -15.51 2.50 -19.35
CA VAL A 437 -16.10 3.84 -19.32
C VAL A 437 -16.72 4.09 -17.96
N LEU A 438 -16.30 5.15 -17.29
CA LEU A 438 -16.95 5.63 -16.08
C LEU A 438 -18.31 6.21 -16.40
N SER A 439 -19.27 5.92 -15.56
CA SER A 439 -20.54 6.63 -15.55
C SER A 439 -20.37 8.06 -15.02
N ALA A 440 -21.30 8.95 -15.38
CA ALA A 440 -21.33 10.30 -14.83
C ALA A 440 -21.42 10.31 -13.29
N THR A 441 -22.11 9.33 -12.70
CA THR A 441 -22.18 9.15 -11.24
C THR A 441 -20.83 8.78 -10.66
N GLU A 442 -20.09 7.84 -11.27
CA GLU A 442 -18.75 7.48 -10.79
C GLU A 442 -17.79 8.66 -10.90
N ALA A 443 -17.78 9.39 -12.03
CA ALA A 443 -16.95 10.59 -12.19
C ALA A 443 -17.24 11.66 -11.13
N HIS A 444 -18.53 11.85 -10.79
CA HIS A 444 -18.96 12.75 -9.72
C HIS A 444 -18.51 12.26 -8.33
N ASP A 445 -18.73 10.98 -8.02
CA ASP A 445 -18.41 10.39 -6.73
C ASP A 445 -16.89 10.39 -6.49
N HIS A 446 -16.09 10.10 -7.53
CA HIS A 446 -14.63 10.16 -7.47
C HIS A 446 -14.12 11.58 -7.22
N ALA A 447 -14.70 12.60 -7.88
CA ALA A 447 -14.37 14.00 -7.61
C ALA A 447 -14.77 14.42 -6.18
N ALA A 448 -15.96 14.02 -5.73
CA ALA A 448 -16.49 14.34 -4.41
C ALA A 448 -15.71 13.66 -3.27
N ALA A 449 -15.11 12.49 -3.52
CA ALA A 449 -14.23 11.81 -2.58
C ALA A 449 -12.95 12.61 -2.28
N GLY A 450 -12.56 13.53 -3.18
CA GLY A 450 -11.41 14.40 -3.01
C GLY A 450 -10.06 13.74 -3.29
N ARG A 451 -9.00 14.54 -3.15
CA ARG A 451 -7.60 14.07 -3.16
C ARG A 451 -7.30 13.27 -1.91
N GLN A 452 -6.56 12.18 -2.08
CA GLN A 452 -6.48 11.12 -1.08
C GLN A 452 -5.10 10.95 -0.52
#